data_AF-A4JTX7-F1
#
_entry.id   AF-A4JTX7-F1
#
_cell.length_a   1.000
_cell.length_b   1.000
_cell.length_c   1.000
_cell.angle_alpha   90.00
_cell.angle_beta   90.00
_cell.angle_gamma   90.00
#
_symmetry.space_group_name_H-M   'P 1'
#
loop_
_entity.id
_entity.type
_entity.pdbx_description
1 polymer ?
#
loop_
_entity_poly.entity_id
_entity_poly.type
_entity_poly.pdbx_seq_one_letter_code
_entity_poly.pdbx_strand_id
1 'polypeptide(L)'
;MHPNLFDFAPSELSQDAFLCWLLAHAAPSHCHGRPEIHALGREFIGLMFARNSGVSPLLDIRTVKVRRQFKGIDILCVVNDTIAFLIEDKVGTTEHSGQLDTYRRRLEKLGFGRDGKPLILIYLQTGNQARYKRVRDSGYQVLSRLDVLGLLEGTAGLAAREASDIAEDFYRRLRRIETEVQSFRSTPPDTWSANARMGFFMALQGEFPEANWRYVPNPSGGFYAFIWHEEESREDGCKLHLQIEAEDGRLDLCFKVSVPRGGDVPALRARWQKEVLAAGRRIGVETLRPRRLGRGTTMTVALLIPFAVANADGTIDTVKTVRSMRKAEAVLKACFDSPAQDAHVLPMPTPADVVEG
;
A
#
# COMPACT_ATOMS: atom_id res chain seq x y z
N MET A 1 -5.81 4.57 31.51
CA MET A 1 -5.00 4.63 30.28
C MET A 1 -3.78 5.48 30.60
N HIS A 2 -2.57 4.97 30.39
CA HIS A 2 -1.35 5.76 30.62
C HIS A 2 -1.23 6.80 29.50
N PRO A 3 -1.06 8.11 29.79
CA PRO A 3 -0.82 9.12 28.76
C PRO A 3 0.40 8.74 27.91
N ASN A 4 0.35 9.00 26.61
CA ASN A 4 1.45 8.71 25.69
C ASN A 4 1.88 10.00 24.98
N LEU A 5 3.17 10.32 25.01
CA LEU A 5 3.72 11.54 24.41
C LEU A 5 3.33 11.70 22.93
N PHE A 6 3.39 10.61 22.18
CA PHE A 6 3.14 10.65 20.73
C PHE A 6 1.65 10.67 20.38
N ASP A 7 0.73 10.54 21.34
CA ASP A 7 -0.70 10.79 21.10
C ASP A 7 -0.96 12.29 20.90
N PHE A 8 -0.16 13.14 21.54
CA PHE A 8 -0.23 14.59 21.41
C PHE A 8 0.66 15.15 20.30
N ALA A 9 1.55 14.32 19.73
CA ALA A 9 2.42 14.68 18.62
C ALA A 9 2.39 13.57 17.56
N PRO A 10 1.32 13.48 16.73
CA PRO A 10 1.15 12.34 15.83
C PRO A 10 1.77 12.50 14.44
N SER A 11 2.43 13.62 14.17
CA SER A 11 2.97 13.96 12.85
C SER A 11 4.27 13.22 12.52
N GLU A 12 4.68 13.27 11.25
CA GLU A 12 6.01 12.82 10.79
C GLU A 12 7.12 13.53 11.58
N LEU A 13 6.95 14.80 11.94
CA LEU A 13 7.95 15.57 12.69
C LEU A 13 8.26 15.03 14.10
N SER A 14 7.32 14.37 14.76
CA SER A 14 7.58 13.76 16.07
C SER A 14 8.32 12.43 15.94
N GLN A 15 8.02 11.67 14.88
CA GLN A 15 8.77 10.48 14.51
C GLN A 15 10.21 10.84 14.11
N ASP A 16 10.40 11.88 13.29
CA ASP A 16 11.72 12.46 12.98
C ASP A 16 12.52 12.78 14.25
N ALA A 17 11.86 13.43 15.22
CA ALA A 17 12.49 13.82 16.47
C ALA A 17 12.93 12.60 17.29
N PHE A 18 12.07 11.58 17.39
CA PHE A 18 12.41 10.33 18.07
C PHE A 18 13.58 9.62 17.39
N LEU A 19 13.53 9.46 16.07
CA LEU A 19 14.58 8.80 15.29
C LEU A 19 15.91 9.56 15.39
N CYS A 20 15.87 10.90 15.32
CA CYS A 20 17.06 11.74 15.53
C CYS A 20 17.62 11.58 16.95
N TRP A 21 16.76 11.58 17.97
CA TRP A 21 17.13 11.38 19.37
C TRP A 21 17.81 10.02 19.56
N LEU A 22 17.22 8.94 19.01
CA LEU A 22 17.77 7.59 19.09
C LEU A 22 19.13 7.49 18.39
N LEU A 23 19.26 8.04 17.19
CA LEU A 23 20.52 8.05 16.43
C LEU A 23 21.60 8.87 17.13
N ALA A 24 21.25 10.01 17.73
CA ALA A 24 22.20 10.81 18.49
C ALA A 24 22.78 10.01 19.67
N HIS A 25 21.94 9.23 20.36
CA HIS A 25 22.37 8.35 21.44
C HIS A 25 23.32 7.24 21.00
N ALA A 26 23.39 6.88 19.72
CA ALA A 26 24.34 5.90 19.22
C ALA A 26 25.81 6.37 19.27
N ALA A 27 26.08 7.68 19.45
CA ALA A 27 27.44 8.20 19.57
C ALA A 27 28.11 7.73 20.87
N PRO A 28 29.41 7.35 20.86
CA PRO A 28 30.12 6.97 22.08
C PRO A 28 30.11 8.02 23.18
N SER A 29 30.08 9.31 22.83
CA SER A 29 29.98 10.41 23.81
C SER A 29 28.69 10.39 24.65
N HIS A 30 27.68 9.63 24.23
CA HIS A 30 26.40 9.48 24.93
C HIS A 30 26.22 8.10 25.58
N CYS A 31 27.27 7.27 25.63
CA CYS A 31 27.20 5.95 26.27
C CYS A 31 27.10 6.06 27.81
N HIS A 32 27.66 7.12 28.40
CA HIS A 32 27.59 7.38 29.82
C HIS A 32 26.25 8.04 30.19
N GLY A 33 25.50 7.40 31.09
CA GLY A 33 24.24 7.91 31.64
C GLY A 33 22.96 7.38 30.98
N ARG A 34 23.03 6.82 29.77
CA ARG A 34 21.91 6.12 29.09
C ARG A 34 22.38 4.91 28.25
N PRO A 35 23.08 3.93 28.85
CA PRO A 35 23.68 2.82 28.10
C PRO A 35 22.67 1.97 27.32
N GLU A 36 21.43 1.85 27.81
CA GLU A 36 20.35 1.09 27.16
C GLU A 36 19.88 1.78 25.87
N ILE A 37 19.71 3.11 25.92
CA ILE A 37 19.35 3.91 24.73
C ILE A 37 20.51 3.95 23.73
N HIS A 38 21.75 4.03 24.24
CA HIS A 38 22.93 3.93 23.42
C HIS A 38 22.99 2.60 22.65
N ALA A 39 22.75 1.49 23.35
CA ALA A 39 22.70 0.16 22.73
C ALA A 39 21.62 0.08 21.64
N LEU A 40 20.39 0.54 21.94
CA LEU A 40 19.30 0.58 20.95
C LEU A 40 19.65 1.45 19.74
N GLY A 41 20.27 2.61 19.94
CA GLY A 41 20.70 3.50 18.86
C GLY A 41 21.74 2.84 17.95
N ARG A 42 22.66 2.07 18.52
CA ARG A 42 23.64 1.29 17.75
C ARG A 42 23.00 0.14 16.97
N GLU A 43 22.05 -0.56 17.58
CA GLU A 43 21.27 -1.59 16.88
C GLU A 43 20.46 -1.00 15.73
N PHE A 44 19.92 0.22 15.88
CA PHE A 44 19.20 0.89 14.80
C PHE A 44 20.11 1.20 13.61
N ILE A 45 21.33 1.69 13.86
CA ILE A 45 22.37 1.85 12.82
C ILE A 45 22.69 0.49 12.17
N GLY A 46 22.86 -0.56 12.98
CA GLY A 46 23.10 -1.92 12.52
C GLY A 46 22.00 -2.45 11.60
N LEU A 47 20.73 -2.22 11.95
CA LEU A 47 19.56 -2.59 11.15
C LEU A 47 19.59 -1.94 9.77
N MET A 48 19.88 -0.63 9.70
CA MET A 48 19.99 0.09 8.43
C MET A 48 21.16 -0.42 7.57
N PHE A 49 22.29 -0.76 8.18
CA PHE A 49 23.43 -1.38 7.48
C PHE A 49 23.09 -2.74 6.87
N ALA A 50 22.49 -3.62 7.69
CA ALA A 50 22.18 -4.99 7.30
C ALA A 50 21.23 -5.04 6.10
N ARG A 51 20.29 -4.09 6.02
CA ARG A 51 19.33 -3.97 4.91
C ARG A 51 19.96 -3.52 3.58
N ASN A 52 21.09 -2.82 3.61
CA ASN A 52 21.71 -2.29 2.39
C ASN A 52 22.79 -3.23 1.82
N SER A 53 23.49 -3.98 2.68
CA SER A 53 24.84 -4.43 2.30
C SER A 53 25.06 -5.94 2.33
N GLY A 54 24.27 -6.75 3.05
CA GLY A 54 24.66 -8.15 3.34
C GLY A 54 26.03 -8.29 4.05
N VAL A 55 26.63 -7.16 4.47
CA VAL A 55 27.93 -7.04 5.13
C VAL A 55 27.69 -6.71 6.59
N SER A 56 28.47 -7.36 7.45
CA SER A 56 28.49 -7.24 8.91
C SER A 56 28.58 -5.77 9.40
N PRO A 57 28.05 -5.45 10.59
CA PRO A 57 27.99 -4.08 11.09
C PRO A 57 29.37 -3.42 11.16
N LEU A 58 29.40 -2.09 11.13
CA LEU A 58 30.58 -1.32 11.51
C LEU A 58 31.06 -1.80 12.88
N LEU A 59 32.20 -2.50 12.90
CA LEU A 59 32.79 -3.03 14.12
C LEU A 59 33.15 -1.92 15.12
N ASP A 60 33.32 -0.67 14.67
CA ASP A 60 33.68 0.46 15.52
C ASP A 60 32.98 1.76 15.08
N ILE A 61 31.92 2.16 15.79
CA ILE A 61 31.26 3.47 15.65
C ILE A 61 31.94 4.43 16.61
N ARG A 62 32.69 5.40 16.06
CA ARG A 62 33.46 6.42 16.78
C ARG A 62 32.75 7.76 16.83
N THR A 63 32.11 8.15 15.73
CA THR A 63 31.35 9.40 15.63
C THR A 63 29.99 9.16 15.00
N VAL A 64 28.98 9.88 15.48
CA VAL A 64 27.64 9.92 14.88
C VAL A 64 27.20 11.39 14.82
N LYS A 65 26.87 11.87 13.63
CA LYS A 65 26.39 13.24 13.39
C LYS A 65 25.01 13.17 12.77
N VAL A 66 24.01 13.57 13.54
CA VAL A 66 22.61 13.61 13.10
C VAL A 66 22.25 15.04 12.69
N ARG A 67 21.52 15.18 11.59
CA ARG A 67 20.96 16.45 11.09
C ARG A 67 19.51 16.20 10.67
N ARG A 68 18.59 16.93 11.28
CA ARG A 68 17.17 16.92 10.91
C ARG A 68 16.91 17.94 9.79
N GLN A 69 16.02 17.61 8.86
CA GLN A 69 15.60 18.49 7.76
C GLN A 69 16.75 19.05 6.91
N PHE A 70 17.83 18.27 6.76
CA PHE A 70 19.04 18.70 6.08
C PHE A 70 18.79 18.85 4.58
N LYS A 71 18.72 20.09 4.08
CA LYS A 71 18.41 20.39 2.68
C LYS A 71 17.13 19.65 2.24
N GLY A 72 16.10 19.63 3.08
CA GLY A 72 14.82 18.96 2.81
C GLY A 72 14.80 17.44 3.00
N ILE A 73 15.93 16.81 3.36
CA ILE A 73 15.97 15.40 3.78
C ILE A 73 15.51 15.33 5.23
N ASP A 74 14.56 14.47 5.55
CA ASP A 74 13.99 14.36 6.91
C ASP A 74 15.09 14.11 7.95
N ILE A 75 15.93 13.09 7.73
CA ILE A 75 17.09 12.80 8.59
C ILE A 75 18.32 12.43 7.76
N LEU A 76 19.43 13.11 8.05
CA LEU A 76 20.77 12.70 7.63
C LEU A 76 21.55 12.27 8.88
N CYS A 77 22.03 11.03 8.89
CA CYS A 77 22.95 10.53 9.91
C CYS A 77 24.29 10.17 9.26
N VAL A 78 25.38 10.76 9.75
CA VAL A 78 26.74 10.47 9.26
C VAL A 78 27.51 9.76 10.36
N VAL A 79 27.97 8.54 10.06
CA VAL A 79 28.75 7.71 10.97
C VAL A 79 30.21 7.71 10.54
N ASN A 80 31.12 7.88 11.50
CA ASN A 80 32.58 7.90 11.29
C ASN A 80 33.02 8.90 10.20
N ASP A 81 32.27 9.99 10.02
CA ASP A 81 32.50 11.03 9.00
C ASP A 81 32.58 10.54 7.54
N THR A 82 32.20 9.28 7.30
CA THR A 82 32.41 8.57 6.03
C THR A 82 31.11 7.98 5.50
N ILE A 83 30.27 7.43 6.37
CA ILE A 83 29.06 6.70 5.96
C ILE A 83 27.84 7.57 6.20
N ALA A 84 27.08 7.84 5.15
CA ALA A 84 25.84 8.61 5.24
C ALA A 84 24.62 7.69 5.16
N PHE A 85 23.71 7.86 6.10
CA PHE A 85 22.33 7.39 6.04
C PHE A 85 21.43 8.55 5.67
N LEU A 86 20.80 8.46 4.51
CA LEU A 86 19.70 9.32 4.11
C LEU A 86 18.42 8.58 4.47
N ILE A 87 17.67 9.12 5.43
CA ILE A 87 16.41 8.54 5.89
C ILE A 87 15.29 9.50 5.49
N GLU A 88 14.40 9.03 4.63
CA GLU A 88 13.09 9.63 4.37
C GLU A 88 12.08 8.98 5.32
N ASP A 89 11.36 9.78 6.10
CA ASP A 89 10.42 9.33 7.11
C ASP A 89 8.97 9.53 6.67
N LYS A 90 8.11 8.54 6.94
CA LYS A 90 6.68 8.57 6.60
C LYS A 90 5.85 7.88 7.67
N VAL A 91 4.68 8.47 7.98
CA VAL A 91 3.69 7.92 8.92
C VAL A 91 2.39 7.46 8.25
N GLY A 92 2.42 7.23 6.93
CA GLY A 92 1.28 6.74 6.14
C GLY A 92 1.06 7.48 4.82
N THR A 93 1.83 8.52 4.54
CA THR A 93 1.83 9.16 3.23
C THR A 93 2.75 8.41 2.26
N THR A 94 2.45 8.50 0.96
CA THR A 94 3.27 7.90 -0.10
C THR A 94 4.25 8.92 -0.65
N GLU A 95 5.39 8.46 -1.16
CA GLU A 95 6.37 9.31 -1.80
C GLU A 95 5.80 10.10 -2.99
N HIS A 96 6.27 11.34 -3.16
CA HIS A 96 6.02 12.12 -4.36
C HIS A 96 7.11 11.89 -5.40
N SER A 97 6.75 11.94 -6.68
CA SER A 97 7.67 11.67 -7.78
C SER A 97 8.88 12.62 -7.78
N GLY A 98 10.09 12.07 -7.87
CA GLY A 98 11.34 12.82 -8.05
C GLY A 98 12.00 13.35 -6.77
N GLN A 99 11.33 13.26 -5.62
CA GLN A 99 11.88 13.70 -4.33
C GLN A 99 13.08 12.84 -3.91
N LEU A 100 12.92 11.52 -3.93
CA LEU A 100 13.95 10.55 -3.51
C LEU A 100 15.26 10.71 -4.30
N ASP A 101 15.16 10.80 -5.63
CA ASP A 101 16.34 10.99 -6.48
C ASP A 101 17.00 12.35 -6.25
N THR A 102 16.20 13.38 -5.96
CA THR A 102 16.72 14.72 -5.64
C THR A 102 17.52 14.70 -4.35
N TYR A 103 17.06 13.96 -3.35
CA TYR A 103 17.70 13.86 -2.04
C TYR A 103 19.01 13.10 -2.13
N ARG A 104 19.02 11.97 -2.85
CA ARG A 104 20.24 11.24 -3.19
C ARG A 104 21.28 12.15 -3.86
N ARG A 105 20.91 12.84 -4.95
CA ARG A 105 21.82 13.74 -5.69
C ARG A 105 22.40 14.86 -4.82
N ARG A 106 21.65 15.35 -3.81
CA ARG A 106 22.14 16.37 -2.88
C ARG A 106 23.32 15.86 -2.03
N LEU A 107 23.29 14.59 -1.62
CA LEU A 107 24.38 13.98 -0.84
C LEU A 107 25.54 13.52 -1.72
N GLU A 108 25.28 13.07 -2.95
CA GLU A 108 26.34 12.77 -3.93
C GLU A 108 27.21 13.99 -4.25
N LYS A 109 26.60 15.18 -4.32
CA LYS A 109 27.32 16.46 -4.47
C LYS A 109 28.19 16.81 -3.26
N LEU A 110 27.91 16.24 -2.09
CA LEU A 110 28.75 16.37 -0.89
C LEU A 110 29.84 15.28 -0.81
N GLY A 111 29.94 14.41 -1.81
CA GLY A 111 30.96 13.38 -1.93
C GLY A 111 30.59 12.03 -1.31
N PHE A 112 29.35 11.84 -0.82
CA PHE A 112 28.85 10.53 -0.44
C PHE A 112 28.45 9.70 -1.68
N GLY A 113 28.34 8.38 -1.55
CA GLY A 113 28.06 7.47 -2.67
C GLY A 113 29.26 7.22 -3.58
N ARG A 114 30.48 7.52 -3.11
CA ARG A 114 31.75 7.30 -3.81
C ARG A 114 32.64 6.35 -3.00
N ASP A 115 33.75 5.90 -3.58
CA ASP A 115 34.72 5.02 -2.93
C ASP A 115 35.12 5.56 -1.54
N GLY A 116 34.99 4.71 -0.52
CA GLY A 116 35.28 5.05 0.88
C GLY A 116 34.23 5.92 1.59
N LYS A 117 33.14 6.32 0.93
CA LYS A 117 32.03 7.10 1.53
C LYS A 117 30.66 6.55 1.13
N PRO A 118 30.28 5.36 1.62
CA PRO A 118 29.01 4.74 1.24
C PRO A 118 27.81 5.62 1.62
N LEU A 119 26.80 5.59 0.76
CA LEU A 119 25.52 6.27 0.94
C LEU A 119 24.41 5.21 1.01
N ILE A 120 23.81 5.08 2.19
CA ILE A 120 22.72 4.15 2.48
C ILE A 120 21.42 4.94 2.45
N LEU A 121 20.48 4.48 1.63
CA LEU A 121 19.20 5.13 1.39
C LEU A 121 18.09 4.33 2.09
N ILE A 122 17.42 4.96 3.04
CA ILE A 122 16.38 4.34 3.87
C ILE A 122 15.07 5.09 3.67
N TYR A 123 14.00 4.35 3.41
CA TYR A 123 12.63 4.84 3.42
C TYR A 123 11.93 4.19 4.60
N LEU A 124 11.76 4.94 5.68
CA LEU A 124 11.13 4.46 6.90
C LEU A 124 9.64 4.79 6.85
N GLN A 125 8.80 3.76 6.84
CA GLN A 125 7.34 3.89 6.77
C GLN A 125 6.71 3.17 7.95
N THR A 126 6.20 3.93 8.92
CA THR A 126 5.47 3.38 10.08
C THR A 126 3.96 3.34 9.87
N GLY A 127 3.44 4.01 8.84
CA GLY A 127 2.06 3.86 8.38
C GLY A 127 1.89 2.68 7.44
N ASN A 128 0.75 2.65 6.73
CA ASN A 128 0.46 1.60 5.76
C ASN A 128 0.49 2.20 4.35
N GLN A 129 1.14 1.51 3.41
CA GLN A 129 1.24 1.90 2.01
C GLN A 129 1.16 0.65 1.13
N ALA A 130 0.41 0.73 0.04
CA ALA A 130 0.15 -0.43 -0.82
C ALA A 130 1.39 -0.95 -1.55
N ARG A 131 2.25 -0.06 -2.07
CA ARG A 131 3.38 -0.46 -2.91
C ARG A 131 4.60 0.40 -2.64
N TYR A 132 5.77 -0.25 -2.67
CA TYR A 132 7.07 0.40 -2.53
C TYR A 132 7.92 0.28 -3.79
N LYS A 133 7.33 -0.05 -4.95
CA LYS A 133 8.08 -0.29 -6.18
C LYS A 133 8.93 0.93 -6.55
N ARG A 134 8.33 2.14 -6.57
CA ARG A 134 9.05 3.39 -6.88
C ARG A 134 10.18 3.67 -5.88
N VAL A 135 9.93 3.47 -4.59
CA VAL A 135 10.95 3.60 -3.53
C VAL A 135 12.14 2.69 -3.82
N ARG A 136 11.88 1.41 -4.12
CA ARG A 136 12.92 0.42 -4.45
C ARG A 136 13.61 0.70 -5.78
N ASP A 137 12.87 1.11 -6.81
CA ASP A 137 13.42 1.52 -8.11
C ASP A 137 14.36 2.72 -7.95
N SER A 138 14.04 3.65 -7.04
CA SER A 138 14.91 4.75 -6.60
C SER A 138 16.01 4.29 -5.65
N GLY A 139 16.25 2.98 -5.47
CA GLY A 139 17.32 2.35 -4.70
C GLY A 139 17.26 2.53 -3.18
N TYR A 140 16.11 2.93 -2.63
CA TYR A 140 15.90 3.00 -1.19
C TYR A 140 15.55 1.62 -0.63
N GLN A 141 16.09 1.31 0.54
CA GLN A 141 15.67 0.17 1.35
C GLN A 141 14.50 0.58 2.24
N VAL A 142 13.45 -0.23 2.24
CA VAL A 142 12.26 0.05 3.06
C VAL A 142 12.48 -0.53 4.45
N LEU A 143 12.30 0.32 5.47
CA LEU A 143 12.12 -0.09 6.85
C LEU A 143 10.66 0.14 7.23
N SER A 144 9.95 -0.94 7.54
CA SER A 144 8.54 -0.90 7.90
C SER A 144 8.34 -0.68 9.40
N ARG A 145 7.09 -0.39 9.80
CA ARG A 145 6.65 -0.43 11.20
C ARG A 145 7.08 -1.72 11.91
N LEU A 146 6.98 -2.87 11.23
CA LEU A 146 7.34 -4.17 11.81
C LEU A 146 8.85 -4.30 12.04
N ASP A 147 9.69 -3.72 11.18
CA ASP A 147 11.14 -3.69 11.40
C ASP A 147 11.50 -2.86 12.64
N VAL A 148 10.85 -1.71 12.81
CA VAL A 148 11.06 -0.83 13.97
C VAL A 148 10.51 -1.47 15.24
N LEU A 149 9.36 -2.14 15.18
CA LEU A 149 8.84 -2.93 16.30
C LEU A 149 9.78 -4.07 16.67
N GLY A 150 10.32 -4.80 15.69
CA GLY A 150 11.30 -5.86 15.93
C GLY A 150 12.56 -5.34 16.65
N LEU A 151 13.03 -4.14 16.29
CA LEU A 151 14.12 -3.46 17.01
C LEU A 151 13.73 -3.12 18.46
N LEU A 152 12.54 -2.55 18.69
CA LEU A 152 12.05 -2.15 20.02
C LEU A 152 11.61 -3.33 20.91
N GLU A 153 11.33 -4.47 20.32
CA GLU A 153 10.98 -5.74 21.00
C GLU A 153 12.20 -6.64 21.22
N GLY A 154 13.33 -6.33 20.56
CA GLY A 154 14.61 -7.00 20.78
C GLY A 154 15.24 -6.68 22.14
N THR A 155 16.34 -7.36 22.46
CA THR A 155 16.99 -7.27 23.78
C THR A 155 17.37 -5.84 24.17
N ALA A 156 18.03 -5.07 23.29
CA ALA A 156 18.36 -3.68 23.59
C ALA A 156 17.10 -2.79 23.63
N GLY A 157 16.11 -3.08 22.79
CA GLY A 157 14.82 -2.39 22.76
C GLY A 157 14.07 -2.50 24.09
N LEU A 158 13.97 -3.71 24.64
CA LEU A 158 13.35 -3.96 25.94
C LEU A 158 14.05 -3.17 27.06
N ALA A 159 15.38 -3.27 27.15
CA ALA A 159 16.16 -2.53 28.14
C ALA A 159 15.97 -1.01 28.00
N ALA A 160 15.96 -0.49 26.77
CA ALA A 160 15.76 0.92 26.49
C ALA A 160 14.36 1.41 26.91
N ARG A 161 13.33 0.58 26.72
CA ARG A 161 11.95 0.88 27.10
C ARG A 161 11.73 0.88 28.60
N GLU A 162 12.37 -0.04 29.32
CA GLU A 162 12.37 -0.04 30.78
C GLU A 162 13.09 1.19 31.35
N ALA A 163 14.11 1.68 30.66
CA ALA A 163 14.92 2.83 31.08
C ALA A 163 14.41 4.20 30.57
N SER A 164 13.41 4.26 29.69
CA SER A 164 12.94 5.52 29.08
C SER A 164 11.48 5.50 28.64
N ASP A 165 10.70 6.38 29.28
CA ASP A 165 9.31 6.65 28.88
C ASP A 165 9.19 7.10 27.41
N ILE A 166 10.18 7.80 26.86
CA ILE A 166 10.18 8.22 25.46
C ILE A 166 10.24 7.00 24.52
N ALA A 167 11.11 6.02 24.84
CA ALA A 167 11.24 4.79 24.07
C ALA A 167 9.98 3.90 24.21
N GLU A 168 9.47 3.76 25.43
CA GLU A 168 8.25 3.00 25.70
C GLU A 168 7.02 3.64 25.05
N ASP A 169 6.88 4.97 25.09
CA ASP A 169 5.76 5.65 24.45
C ASP A 169 5.81 5.52 22.93
N PHE A 170 6.98 5.63 22.32
CA PHE A 170 7.12 5.41 20.88
C PHE A 170 6.75 3.97 20.50
N TYR A 171 7.24 2.98 21.25
CA TYR A 171 6.87 1.58 21.08
C TYR A 171 5.35 1.37 21.20
N ARG A 172 4.73 1.86 22.28
CA ARG A 172 3.29 1.69 22.52
C ARG A 172 2.45 2.27 21.39
N ARG A 173 2.85 3.42 20.85
CA ARG A 173 2.20 4.01 19.68
C ARG A 173 2.26 3.08 18.48
N LEU A 174 3.46 2.61 18.10
CA LEU A 174 3.61 1.72 16.95
C LEU A 174 2.86 0.40 17.15
N ARG A 175 2.91 -0.16 18.36
CA ARG A 175 2.21 -1.41 18.69
C ARG A 175 0.70 -1.25 18.64
N ARG A 176 0.16 -0.10 19.08
CA ARG A 176 -1.26 0.22 18.94
C ARG A 176 -1.69 0.27 17.47
N ILE A 177 -0.92 0.96 16.61
CA ILE A 177 -1.20 1.02 15.17
C ILE A 177 -1.21 -0.40 14.58
N GLU A 178 -0.20 -1.23 14.90
CA GLU A 178 -0.14 -2.60 14.41
C GLU A 178 -1.31 -3.45 14.91
N THR A 179 -1.71 -3.28 16.18
CA THR A 179 -2.86 -3.99 16.75
C THR A 179 -4.16 -3.63 16.04
N GLU A 180 -4.37 -2.34 15.75
CA GLU A 180 -5.52 -1.89 14.97
C GLU A 180 -5.49 -2.45 13.54
N VAL A 181 -4.32 -2.47 12.91
CA VAL A 181 -4.13 -3.05 11.57
C VAL A 181 -4.49 -4.54 11.55
N GLN A 182 -4.13 -5.32 12.57
CA GLN A 182 -4.47 -6.75 12.61
C GLN A 182 -5.90 -7.05 13.09
N SER A 183 -6.60 -6.06 13.65
CA SER A 183 -7.92 -6.28 14.27
C SER A 183 -8.99 -6.78 13.29
N PHE A 184 -8.81 -6.58 11.97
CA PHE A 184 -9.73 -7.11 10.94
C PHE A 184 -9.91 -8.63 11.00
N ARG A 185 -8.94 -9.34 11.58
CA ARG A 185 -8.97 -10.80 11.75
C ARG A 185 -9.94 -11.26 12.82
N SER A 186 -10.28 -10.39 13.77
CA SER A 186 -11.03 -10.73 14.98
C SER A 186 -12.28 -9.88 15.19
N THR A 187 -12.54 -8.90 14.32
CA THR A 187 -13.73 -8.04 14.41
C THR A 187 -14.52 -8.07 13.10
N PRO A 188 -15.86 -7.91 13.16
CA PRO A 188 -16.68 -7.82 11.95
C PRO A 188 -16.44 -6.50 11.17
N PRO A 189 -16.64 -6.49 9.84
CA PRO A 189 -16.31 -5.34 8.98
C PRO A 189 -16.97 -4.00 9.32
N ASP A 190 -18.18 -4.02 9.88
CA ASP A 190 -18.91 -2.83 10.31
C ASP A 190 -18.25 -2.09 11.49
N THR A 191 -17.41 -2.78 12.25
CA THR A 191 -16.63 -2.22 13.37
C THR A 191 -15.19 -1.85 13.01
N TRP A 192 -14.76 -2.08 11.76
CA TRP A 192 -13.38 -1.85 11.35
C TRP A 192 -13.01 -0.38 11.37
N SER A 193 -11.89 -0.06 12.02
CA SER A 193 -11.22 1.23 11.87
C SER A 193 -10.59 1.36 10.48
N ALA A 194 -10.13 2.58 10.15
CA ALA A 194 -9.31 2.81 8.95
C ALA A 194 -8.11 1.86 8.87
N ASN A 195 -7.43 1.64 10.00
CA ASN A 195 -6.29 0.72 10.08
C ASN A 195 -6.70 -0.74 9.84
N ALA A 196 -7.83 -1.19 10.39
CA ALA A 196 -8.34 -2.54 10.14
C ALA A 196 -8.67 -2.76 8.66
N ARG A 197 -9.29 -1.77 7.99
CA ARG A 197 -9.56 -1.83 6.53
C ARG A 197 -8.26 -1.97 5.73
N MET A 198 -7.25 -1.18 6.06
CA MET A 198 -5.93 -1.28 5.42
C MET A 198 -5.27 -2.64 5.69
N GLY A 199 -5.39 -3.18 6.91
CA GLY A 199 -4.89 -4.51 7.24
C GLY A 199 -5.55 -5.63 6.44
N PHE A 200 -6.88 -5.56 6.26
CA PHE A 200 -7.60 -6.47 5.37
C PHE A 200 -7.08 -6.37 3.93
N PHE A 201 -6.88 -5.17 3.42
CA PHE A 201 -6.33 -4.95 2.08
C PHE A 201 -4.88 -5.43 1.94
N MET A 202 -4.04 -5.25 2.94
CA MET A 202 -2.68 -5.81 2.98
C MET A 202 -2.70 -7.34 2.93
N ALA A 203 -3.64 -7.98 3.64
CA ALA A 203 -3.81 -9.43 3.59
C ALA A 203 -4.26 -9.91 2.20
N LEU A 204 -5.24 -9.23 1.58
CA LEU A 204 -5.63 -9.52 0.20
C LEU A 204 -4.49 -9.30 -0.79
N GLN A 205 -3.65 -8.29 -0.59
CA GLN A 205 -2.52 -8.02 -1.47
C GLN A 205 -1.49 -9.16 -1.50
N GLY A 206 -1.41 -9.98 -0.46
CA GLY A 206 -0.62 -11.22 -0.48
C GLY A 206 -1.11 -12.23 -1.53
N GLU A 207 -2.42 -12.26 -1.78
CA GLU A 207 -3.07 -13.13 -2.78
C GLU A 207 -3.17 -12.46 -4.16
N PHE A 208 -3.16 -11.12 -4.19
CA PHE A 208 -3.21 -10.30 -5.40
C PHE A 208 -2.02 -9.32 -5.41
N PRO A 209 -0.79 -9.77 -5.73
CA PRO A 209 0.41 -8.93 -5.66
C PRO A 209 0.34 -7.69 -6.56
N GLU A 210 -0.37 -7.82 -7.69
CA GLU A 210 -0.62 -6.74 -8.64
C GLU A 210 -1.83 -5.86 -8.28
N ALA A 211 -2.42 -6.02 -7.09
CA ALA A 211 -3.39 -5.06 -6.60
C ALA A 211 -2.72 -3.76 -6.15
N ASN A 212 -3.51 -2.70 -6.10
CA ASN A 212 -3.16 -1.45 -5.45
C ASN A 212 -4.30 -1.04 -4.52
N TRP A 213 -4.02 -0.26 -3.48
CA TRP A 213 -5.07 0.28 -2.64
C TRP A 213 -4.74 1.68 -2.15
N ARG A 214 -5.78 2.48 -1.95
CA ARG A 214 -5.66 3.87 -1.48
C ARG A 214 -6.97 4.36 -0.89
N TYR A 215 -6.90 5.40 -0.09
CA TYR A 215 -8.07 6.18 0.27
C TYR A 215 -8.49 7.09 -0.90
N VAL A 216 -9.79 7.16 -1.16
CA VAL A 216 -10.41 7.97 -2.20
C VAL A 216 -11.32 9.01 -1.52
N PRO A 217 -10.90 10.28 -1.40
CA PRO A 217 -11.70 11.31 -0.76
C PRO A 217 -12.93 11.65 -1.61
N ASN A 218 -14.05 11.94 -0.94
CA ASN A 218 -15.25 12.46 -1.57
C ASN A 218 -15.98 13.41 -0.59
N PRO A 219 -16.99 14.19 -1.03
CA PRO A 219 -17.70 15.13 -0.16
C PRO A 219 -18.40 14.51 1.07
N SER A 220 -18.56 13.19 1.12
CA SER A 220 -19.19 12.45 2.21
C SER A 220 -18.19 11.74 3.13
N GLY A 221 -16.88 12.01 2.99
CA GLY A 221 -15.85 11.42 3.86
C GLY A 221 -15.10 10.22 3.26
N GLY A 222 -15.29 9.92 1.97
CA GLY A 222 -14.44 9.01 1.20
C GLY A 222 -14.50 7.53 1.60
N PHE A 223 -13.76 6.69 0.86
CA PHE A 223 -13.65 5.25 1.13
C PHE A 223 -12.25 4.73 0.81
N TYR A 224 -11.89 3.57 1.35
CA TYR A 224 -10.70 2.82 0.94
C TYR A 224 -11.04 1.97 -0.28
N ALA A 225 -10.25 2.13 -1.35
CA ALA A 225 -10.38 1.37 -2.59
C ALA A 225 -9.25 0.35 -2.71
N PHE A 226 -9.58 -0.92 -2.90
CA PHE A 226 -8.63 -1.96 -3.32
C PHE A 226 -8.93 -2.30 -4.77
N ILE A 227 -7.98 -2.05 -5.67
CA ILE A 227 -8.16 -2.06 -7.13
C ILE A 227 -7.23 -3.11 -7.74
N TRP A 228 -7.77 -3.97 -8.58
CA TRP A 228 -7.00 -5.01 -9.28
C TRP A 228 -7.69 -5.42 -10.58
N HIS A 229 -6.98 -6.22 -11.40
CA HIS A 229 -7.50 -6.87 -12.61
C HIS A 229 -8.18 -5.88 -13.58
N GLU A 230 -7.37 -5.01 -14.19
CA GLU A 230 -7.81 -4.09 -15.24
C GLU A 230 -7.71 -4.74 -16.62
N GLU A 231 -8.74 -4.55 -17.45
CA GLU A 231 -8.81 -4.96 -18.84
C GLU A 231 -9.30 -3.77 -19.69
N GLU A 232 -8.79 -3.64 -20.92
CA GLU A 232 -9.14 -2.54 -21.83
C GLU A 232 -9.84 -3.06 -23.10
N SER A 233 -11.01 -2.48 -23.38
CA SER A 233 -11.79 -2.78 -24.58
C SER A 233 -11.18 -2.12 -25.81
N ARG A 234 -10.87 -2.93 -26.83
CA ARG A 234 -10.37 -2.43 -28.12
C ARG A 234 -11.44 -1.73 -28.95
N GLU A 235 -12.71 -2.00 -28.68
CA GLU A 235 -13.83 -1.49 -29.49
C GLU A 235 -14.19 -0.06 -29.13
N ASP A 236 -14.19 0.26 -27.84
CA ASP A 236 -14.64 1.56 -27.32
C ASP A 236 -13.64 2.25 -26.39
N GLY A 237 -12.46 1.66 -26.18
CA GLY A 237 -11.40 2.20 -25.31
C GLY A 237 -11.77 2.26 -23.84
N CYS A 238 -12.88 1.63 -23.42
CA CYS A 238 -13.25 1.57 -22.01
C CYS A 238 -12.30 0.65 -21.24
N LYS A 239 -11.88 1.09 -20.06
CA LYS A 239 -11.12 0.27 -19.11
C LYS A 239 -12.07 -0.27 -18.06
N LEU A 240 -12.08 -1.57 -17.85
CA LEU A 240 -12.84 -2.20 -16.78
C LEU A 240 -11.87 -2.72 -15.73
N HIS A 241 -12.25 -2.62 -14.46
CA HIS A 241 -11.44 -3.13 -13.36
C HIS A 241 -12.31 -3.58 -12.20
N LEU A 242 -11.72 -4.39 -11.31
CA LEU A 242 -12.35 -4.81 -10.07
C LEU A 242 -11.92 -3.89 -8.93
N GLN A 243 -12.86 -3.55 -8.06
CA GLN A 243 -12.61 -2.66 -6.94
C GLN A 243 -13.41 -3.07 -5.71
N ILE A 244 -12.75 -3.25 -4.56
CA ILE A 244 -13.43 -3.27 -3.27
C ILE A 244 -13.54 -1.83 -2.78
N GLU A 245 -14.74 -1.40 -2.38
CA GLU A 245 -14.99 -0.13 -1.72
C GLU A 245 -15.32 -0.40 -0.24
N ALA A 246 -14.46 0.06 0.66
CA ALA A 246 -14.57 -0.13 2.11
C ALA A 246 -14.68 1.21 2.85
N GLU A 247 -15.79 1.43 3.54
CA GLU A 247 -16.07 2.57 4.41
C GLU A 247 -16.98 2.11 5.57
N ASP A 248 -17.37 3.02 6.46
CA ASP A 248 -18.22 2.68 7.61
C ASP A 248 -19.54 2.04 7.13
N GLY A 249 -19.81 0.80 7.56
CA GLY A 249 -21.01 0.06 7.19
C GLY A 249 -21.06 -0.44 5.74
N ARG A 250 -19.95 -0.39 4.99
CA ARG A 250 -19.91 -0.81 3.58
C ARG A 250 -18.63 -1.56 3.23
N LEU A 251 -18.80 -2.72 2.60
CA LEU A 251 -17.72 -3.54 2.04
C LEU A 251 -18.20 -4.23 0.76
N ASP A 252 -18.12 -3.52 -0.35
CA ASP A 252 -18.65 -3.98 -1.64
C ASP A 252 -17.54 -4.34 -2.62
N LEU A 253 -17.71 -5.44 -3.36
CA LEU A 253 -16.92 -5.70 -4.57
C LEU A 253 -17.68 -5.19 -5.80
N CYS A 254 -17.07 -4.21 -6.45
CA CYS A 254 -17.59 -3.48 -7.58
C CYS A 254 -16.89 -3.88 -8.89
N PHE A 255 -17.67 -4.08 -9.94
CA PHE A 255 -17.20 -4.02 -11.32
C PHE A 255 -17.23 -2.56 -11.75
N LYS A 256 -16.07 -2.00 -12.09
CA LYS A 256 -15.91 -0.60 -12.48
C LYS A 256 -15.68 -0.51 -13.99
N VAL A 257 -16.18 0.56 -14.59
CA VAL A 257 -15.80 0.98 -15.94
C VAL A 257 -15.27 2.40 -15.89
N SER A 258 -14.24 2.68 -16.67
CA SER A 258 -13.68 4.00 -16.93
C SER A 258 -13.83 4.30 -18.43
N VAL A 259 -14.57 5.37 -18.73
CA VAL A 259 -14.90 5.78 -20.09
C VAL A 259 -13.84 6.79 -20.58
N PRO A 260 -13.29 6.61 -21.80
CA PRO A 260 -12.32 7.54 -22.36
C PRO A 260 -12.91 8.94 -22.56
N ARG A 261 -12.04 9.94 -22.60
CA ARG A 261 -12.44 11.34 -22.78
C ARG A 261 -13.19 11.51 -24.11
N GLY A 262 -14.36 12.15 -24.04
CA GLY A 262 -15.22 12.36 -25.21
C GLY A 262 -16.16 11.20 -25.52
N GLY A 263 -16.08 10.08 -24.79
CA GLY A 263 -17.03 8.97 -24.93
C GLY A 263 -18.42 9.29 -24.38
N ASP A 264 -19.45 8.63 -24.93
CA ASP A 264 -20.82 8.70 -24.43
C ASP A 264 -20.94 7.91 -23.12
N VAL A 265 -20.72 8.61 -22.00
CA VAL A 265 -20.71 8.01 -20.66
C VAL A 265 -22.02 7.26 -20.35
N PRO A 266 -23.23 7.84 -20.54
CA PRO A 266 -24.48 7.11 -20.34
C PRO A 266 -24.58 5.82 -21.16
N ALA A 267 -24.28 5.87 -22.47
CA ALA A 267 -24.42 4.72 -23.36
C ALA A 267 -23.42 3.61 -23.01
N LEU A 268 -22.15 3.97 -22.82
CA LEU A 268 -21.08 3.01 -22.50
C LEU A 268 -21.29 2.38 -21.11
N ARG A 269 -21.72 3.14 -20.11
CA ARG A 269 -22.10 2.60 -18.80
C ARG A 269 -23.23 1.59 -18.91
N ALA A 270 -24.28 1.89 -19.69
CA ALA A 270 -25.43 1.01 -19.87
C ALA A 270 -25.04 -0.29 -20.60
N ARG A 271 -24.22 -0.16 -21.65
CA ARG A 271 -23.64 -1.30 -22.39
C ARG A 271 -22.85 -2.21 -21.44
N TRP A 272 -21.84 -1.68 -20.75
CA TRP A 272 -20.97 -2.47 -19.88
C TRP A 272 -21.68 -3.05 -18.67
N GLN A 273 -22.70 -2.37 -18.13
CA GLN A 273 -23.60 -2.97 -17.15
C GLN A 273 -24.33 -4.19 -17.72
N LYS A 274 -24.90 -4.09 -18.92
CA LYS A 274 -25.57 -5.24 -19.56
C LYS A 274 -24.61 -6.41 -19.76
N GLU A 275 -23.40 -6.12 -20.25
CA GLU A 275 -22.39 -7.15 -20.53
C GLU A 275 -21.92 -7.85 -19.26
N VAL A 276 -21.53 -7.11 -18.21
CA VAL A 276 -21.06 -7.72 -16.95
C VAL A 276 -22.14 -8.59 -16.32
N LEU A 277 -23.40 -8.13 -16.30
CA LEU A 277 -24.51 -8.94 -15.78
C LEU A 277 -24.79 -10.18 -16.64
N ALA A 278 -24.61 -10.09 -17.96
CA ALA A 278 -24.77 -11.23 -18.87
C ALA A 278 -23.62 -12.24 -18.70
N ALA A 279 -22.39 -11.77 -18.58
CA ALA A 279 -21.21 -12.58 -18.30
C ALA A 279 -21.37 -13.34 -16.98
N GLY A 280 -21.80 -12.65 -15.90
CA GLY A 280 -22.13 -13.28 -14.63
C GLY A 280 -23.12 -14.43 -14.77
N ARG A 281 -24.25 -14.21 -15.46
CA ARG A 281 -25.24 -15.27 -15.73
C ARG A 281 -24.66 -16.43 -16.55
N ARG A 282 -23.86 -16.15 -17.59
CA ARG A 282 -23.25 -17.18 -18.45
C ARG A 282 -22.39 -18.16 -17.66
N ILE A 283 -21.66 -17.67 -16.66
CA ILE A 283 -20.74 -18.49 -15.86
C ILE A 283 -21.27 -18.87 -14.48
N GLY A 284 -22.55 -18.61 -14.20
CA GLY A 284 -23.19 -18.96 -12.92
C GLY A 284 -22.69 -18.14 -11.72
N VAL A 285 -22.26 -16.90 -11.93
CA VAL A 285 -21.83 -15.97 -10.87
C VAL A 285 -22.88 -14.86 -10.71
N GLU A 286 -23.42 -14.76 -9.51
CA GLU A 286 -24.45 -13.77 -9.21
C GLU A 286 -23.87 -12.36 -9.14
N THR A 287 -24.49 -11.45 -9.90
CA THR A 287 -24.12 -10.04 -9.97
C THR A 287 -25.38 -9.18 -9.93
N LEU A 288 -25.29 -8.02 -9.27
CA LEU A 288 -26.41 -7.11 -9.08
C LEU A 288 -26.13 -5.75 -9.71
N ARG A 289 -27.19 -5.07 -10.15
CA ARG A 289 -27.11 -3.66 -10.52
C ARG A 289 -26.82 -2.78 -9.28
N PRO A 290 -25.95 -1.77 -9.39
CA PRO A 290 -25.75 -0.79 -8.33
C PRO A 290 -27.04 0.04 -8.13
N ARG A 291 -27.34 0.37 -6.86
CA ARG A 291 -28.53 1.15 -6.50
C ARG A 291 -28.54 2.57 -7.09
N ARG A 292 -27.36 3.16 -7.28
CA ARG A 292 -27.18 4.50 -7.85
C ARG A 292 -26.18 4.43 -8.99
N LEU A 293 -26.48 5.13 -10.08
CA LEU A 293 -25.57 5.24 -11.22
C LEU A 293 -24.70 6.49 -11.06
N GLY A 294 -23.38 6.30 -11.07
CA GLY A 294 -22.41 7.39 -11.02
C GLY A 294 -22.44 8.24 -12.30
N ARG A 295 -22.16 9.54 -12.17
CA ARG A 295 -22.09 10.51 -13.30
C ARG A 295 -20.66 10.83 -13.75
N GLY A 296 -19.66 10.33 -13.03
CA GLY A 296 -18.24 10.52 -13.38
C GLY A 296 -17.78 9.60 -14.51
N THR A 297 -16.56 9.82 -14.98
CA THR A 297 -15.92 9.01 -16.03
C THR A 297 -15.44 7.65 -15.54
N THR A 298 -15.38 7.41 -14.23
CA THR A 298 -15.22 6.08 -13.63
C THR A 298 -16.41 5.78 -12.72
N MET A 299 -17.06 4.64 -12.91
CA MET A 299 -18.33 4.31 -12.26
C MET A 299 -18.48 2.81 -12.01
N THR A 300 -19.33 2.45 -11.05
CA THR A 300 -19.73 1.06 -10.82
C THR A 300 -20.84 0.67 -11.80
N VAL A 301 -20.68 -0.48 -12.46
CA VAL A 301 -21.69 -1.04 -13.40
C VAL A 301 -22.41 -2.25 -12.83
N ALA A 302 -21.75 -3.02 -11.97
CA ALA A 302 -22.32 -4.15 -11.25
C ALA A 302 -21.63 -4.35 -9.89
N LEU A 303 -22.27 -5.10 -9.00
CA LEU A 303 -21.74 -5.59 -7.73
C LEU A 303 -21.67 -7.11 -7.75
N LEU A 304 -20.66 -7.71 -7.15
CA LEU A 304 -20.63 -9.15 -6.87
C LEU A 304 -21.39 -9.42 -5.57
N ILE A 305 -22.29 -10.41 -5.58
CA ILE A 305 -23.04 -10.80 -4.38
C ILE A 305 -23.06 -12.33 -4.27
N PRO A 306 -22.91 -12.91 -3.06
CA PRO A 306 -22.53 -12.25 -1.81
C PRO A 306 -21.04 -11.87 -1.78
N PHE A 307 -20.75 -10.70 -1.19
CA PHE A 307 -19.40 -10.26 -0.87
C PHE A 307 -19.44 -9.29 0.34
N ALA A 308 -18.50 -9.33 1.28
CA ALA A 308 -17.49 -10.38 1.48
C ALA A 308 -18.11 -11.64 2.12
N VAL A 309 -17.34 -12.73 2.23
CA VAL A 309 -17.85 -13.97 2.84
C VAL A 309 -17.51 -13.97 4.34
N ALA A 310 -18.54 -14.00 5.18
CA ALA A 310 -18.40 -14.01 6.63
C ALA A 310 -18.28 -15.43 7.21
N ASN A 311 -17.57 -15.55 8.33
CA ASN A 311 -17.59 -16.66 9.26
C ASN A 311 -18.87 -16.62 10.11
N ALA A 312 -19.10 -17.67 10.90
CA ALA A 312 -20.25 -17.76 11.79
C ALA A 312 -20.26 -16.66 12.89
N ASP A 313 -19.09 -16.14 13.26
CA ASP A 313 -18.92 -15.06 14.24
C ASP A 313 -18.98 -13.65 13.62
N GLY A 314 -19.25 -13.53 12.31
CA GLY A 314 -19.32 -12.26 11.60
C GLY A 314 -17.98 -11.70 11.12
N THR A 315 -16.85 -12.31 11.48
CA THR A 315 -15.53 -11.97 10.90
C THR A 315 -15.43 -12.44 9.44
N ILE A 316 -14.42 -11.99 8.70
CA ILE A 316 -14.26 -12.39 7.29
C ILE A 316 -13.52 -13.72 7.14
N ASP A 317 -14.14 -14.67 6.42
CA ASP A 317 -13.45 -15.84 5.89
C ASP A 317 -12.61 -15.39 4.69
N THR A 318 -11.31 -15.13 4.95
CA THR A 318 -10.41 -14.59 3.92
C THR A 318 -10.26 -15.56 2.75
N VAL A 319 -10.22 -16.88 3.00
CA VAL A 319 -10.05 -17.90 1.96
C VAL A 319 -11.28 -17.99 1.06
N LYS A 320 -12.50 -17.99 1.63
CA LYS A 320 -13.72 -17.95 0.82
C LYS A 320 -13.89 -16.61 0.11
N THR A 321 -13.51 -15.50 0.74
CA THR A 321 -13.58 -14.16 0.14
C THR A 321 -12.65 -14.04 -1.07
N VAL A 322 -11.41 -14.53 -0.98
CA VAL A 322 -10.47 -14.58 -2.11
C VAL A 322 -11.03 -15.45 -3.24
N ARG A 323 -11.64 -16.60 -2.93
CA ARG A 323 -12.33 -17.43 -3.95
C ARG A 323 -13.46 -16.67 -4.64
N SER A 324 -14.25 -15.89 -3.91
CA SER A 324 -15.28 -15.02 -4.50
C SER A 324 -14.66 -13.92 -5.38
N MET A 325 -13.53 -13.34 -4.99
CA MET A 325 -12.81 -12.36 -5.82
C MET A 325 -12.32 -12.97 -7.14
N ARG A 326 -11.79 -14.21 -7.13
CA ARG A 326 -11.40 -14.93 -8.35
C ARG A 326 -12.59 -15.22 -9.28
N LYS A 327 -13.79 -15.43 -8.73
CA LYS A 327 -15.01 -15.52 -9.55
C LYS A 327 -15.32 -14.20 -10.25
N ALA A 328 -15.10 -13.05 -9.59
CA ALA A 328 -15.25 -11.75 -10.25
C ALA A 328 -14.23 -11.54 -11.37
N GLU A 329 -12.99 -12.01 -11.23
CA GLU A 329 -12.00 -12.01 -12.33
C GLU A 329 -12.52 -12.82 -13.53
N ALA A 330 -13.08 -14.01 -13.28
CA ALA A 330 -13.68 -14.82 -14.34
C ALA A 330 -14.87 -14.13 -15.04
N VAL A 331 -15.73 -13.42 -14.28
CA VAL A 331 -16.82 -12.61 -14.87
C VAL A 331 -16.26 -11.52 -15.77
N LEU A 332 -15.24 -10.80 -15.30
CA LEU A 332 -14.66 -9.71 -16.07
C LEU A 332 -14.02 -10.24 -17.36
N LYS A 333 -13.22 -11.30 -17.28
CA LYS A 333 -12.62 -11.96 -18.44
C LYS A 333 -13.68 -12.42 -19.46
N ALA A 334 -14.78 -13.02 -18.99
CA ALA A 334 -15.87 -13.47 -19.85
C ALA A 334 -16.55 -12.34 -20.64
N CYS A 335 -16.47 -11.08 -20.18
CA CYS A 335 -16.96 -9.92 -20.93
C CYS A 335 -16.15 -9.68 -22.22
N PHE A 336 -14.88 -10.05 -22.23
CA PHE A 336 -13.96 -9.87 -23.36
C PHE A 336 -13.81 -11.14 -24.22
N ASP A 337 -14.09 -12.31 -23.66
CA ASP A 337 -14.05 -13.60 -24.38
C ASP A 337 -15.30 -13.86 -25.24
N SER A 338 -16.31 -12.98 -25.23
CA SER A 338 -17.48 -13.16 -26.12
C SER A 338 -17.03 -13.13 -27.59
N PRO A 339 -17.39 -14.13 -28.41
CA PRO A 339 -17.09 -14.10 -29.83
C PRO A 339 -17.89 -12.98 -30.50
N ALA A 340 -17.23 -11.86 -30.78
CA ALA A 340 -17.65 -10.97 -31.84
C ALA A 340 -17.25 -11.60 -33.19
N GLN A 341 -17.92 -12.69 -33.61
CA GLN A 341 -17.92 -13.23 -34.98
C GLN A 341 -18.75 -14.53 -35.03
N ASP A 342 -20.03 -14.38 -35.36
CA ASP A 342 -20.79 -15.31 -36.21
C ASP A 342 -21.99 -14.53 -36.77
N ALA A 343 -21.68 -13.38 -37.39
CA ALA A 343 -22.53 -12.89 -38.47
C ALA A 343 -22.18 -13.78 -39.68
N HIS A 344 -22.78 -14.97 -39.72
CA HIS A 344 -22.83 -15.76 -40.94
C HIS A 344 -23.49 -14.88 -42.00
N VAL A 345 -22.65 -14.32 -42.88
CA VAL A 345 -23.05 -13.94 -44.22
C VAL A 345 -23.59 -15.21 -44.85
N LEU A 346 -24.92 -15.35 -44.85
CA LEU A 346 -25.57 -16.29 -45.74
C LEU A 346 -25.23 -15.83 -47.16
N PRO A 347 -24.57 -16.65 -47.99
CA PRO A 347 -24.39 -16.29 -49.39
C PRO A 347 -25.78 -16.18 -50.02
N MET A 348 -26.06 -15.03 -50.62
CA MET A 348 -27.21 -14.83 -51.49
C MET A 348 -27.18 -15.89 -52.59
N PRO A 349 -28.30 -16.57 -52.90
CA PRO A 349 -28.32 -17.53 -53.99
C PRO A 349 -28.12 -16.79 -55.32
N THR A 350 -27.15 -17.24 -56.11
CA THR A 350 -26.96 -16.81 -57.49
C THR A 350 -28.14 -17.29 -58.35
N PRO A 351 -28.61 -16.49 -59.33
CA PRO A 351 -29.66 -16.91 -60.26
C PRO A 351 -29.17 -18.12 -61.07
N ALA A 352 -29.99 -19.17 -61.10
CA ALA A 352 -29.81 -20.26 -62.04
C ALA A 352 -30.30 -19.79 -63.42
N ASP A 353 -29.36 -19.60 -64.35
CA ASP A 353 -29.70 -19.55 -65.77
C ASP A 353 -29.96 -20.97 -66.27
N VAL A 354 -31.25 -21.22 -66.50
CA VAL A 354 -31.85 -21.83 -67.69
C VAL A 354 -31.00 -22.87 -68.44
N VAL A 355 -31.46 -24.11 -68.40
CA VAL A 355 -31.43 -25.01 -69.57
C VAL A 355 -32.81 -25.65 -69.69
N GLU A 356 -33.69 -25.04 -70.50
CA GLU A 356 -34.71 -25.78 -71.25
C GLU A 356 -34.13 -26.08 -72.63
N GLY A 357 -34.44 -27.28 -73.15
CA GLY A 357 -34.10 -27.71 -74.50
C GLY A 357 -35.07 -27.22 -75.57
#